data_AF-A0A356IAR3-F1
#
_entry.id   AF-A0A356IAR3-F1
#
_cell.length_a   1.000
_cell.length_b   1.000
_cell.length_c   1.000
_cell.angle_alpha   90.00
_cell.angle_beta   90.00
_cell.angle_gamma   90.00
#
_symmetry.space_group_name_H-M   'P 1'
#
loop_
_entity.id
_entity.type
_entity.pdbx_description
1 polymer ?
#
loop_
_entity_poly.entity_id
_entity_poly.type
_entity_poly.pdbx_seq_one_letter_code
_entity_poly.pdbx_strand_id
1 'polypeptide(L)'
;MTTDELRSLNNEVNIFFGRQNKANITPQSPASNRNSKDLTGQAKFELQISDYLKKSIDSKVYFEIEELIIDTLGLGRRIYIHWFNHEKCDIHIFIPDSR
;
A
#
# COMPACT_ATOMS: atom_id res chain seq x y z
N MET A 1 -28.60 2.52 -2.91
CA MET A 1 -27.94 1.68 -3.92
C MET A 1 -28.78 0.45 -4.16
N THR A 2 -29.00 0.10 -5.42
CA THR A 2 -29.59 -1.19 -5.79
C THR A 2 -28.60 -2.32 -5.56
N THR A 3 -29.07 -3.57 -5.51
CA THR A 3 -28.23 -4.76 -5.38
C THR A 3 -27.23 -4.87 -6.55
N ASP A 4 -27.62 -4.42 -7.74
CA ASP A 4 -26.77 -4.42 -8.93
C ASP A 4 -25.65 -3.37 -8.86
N GLU A 5 -25.96 -2.18 -8.35
CA GLU A 5 -24.95 -1.12 -8.11
C GLU A 5 -23.91 -1.57 -7.08
N LEU A 6 -24.34 -2.25 -6.01
CA LEU A 6 -23.45 -2.82 -4.99
C LEU A 6 -22.52 -3.90 -5.57
N ARG A 7 -23.04 -4.76 -6.44
CA ARG A 7 -22.25 -5.82 -7.09
C ARG A 7 -21.24 -5.24 -8.09
N SER A 8 -21.64 -4.23 -8.87
CA SER A 8 -20.73 -3.54 -9.80
C SER A 8 -19.59 -2.86 -9.05
N LEU A 9 -19.92 -2.12 -7.98
CA LEU A 9 -18.91 -1.46 -7.14
C LEU A 9 -17.93 -2.47 -6.53
N ASN A 10 -18.42 -3.58 -5.98
CA ASN A 10 -17.55 -4.62 -5.44
C ASN A 10 -16.65 -5.26 -6.50
N ASN A 11 -17.13 -5.40 -7.73
CA ASN A 11 -16.30 -5.86 -8.84
C ASN A 11 -15.20 -4.85 -9.19
N GLU A 12 -15.51 -3.57 -9.28
CA GLU A 12 -14.52 -2.52 -9.54
C GLU A 12 -13.47 -2.44 -8.43
N VAL A 13 -13.92 -2.49 -7.17
CA VAL A 13 -13.04 -2.55 -6.00
C VAL A 13 -12.15 -3.78 -6.06
N ASN A 14 -12.68 -4.96 -6.42
CA ASN A 14 -11.87 -6.17 -6.57
C ASN A 14 -10.95 -6.14 -7.80
N ILE A 15 -11.30 -5.43 -8.87
CA ILE A 15 -10.39 -5.25 -10.01
C ILE A 15 -9.23 -4.34 -9.62
N PHE A 16 -9.51 -3.28 -8.87
CA PHE A 16 -8.50 -2.29 -8.50
C PHE A 16 -7.62 -2.76 -7.33
N PHE A 17 -8.24 -3.28 -6.26
CA PHE A 17 -7.58 -3.72 -5.03
C PHE A 17 -7.40 -5.23 -4.91
N GLY A 18 -7.96 -6.02 -5.83
CA GLY A 18 -7.83 -7.48 -5.78
C GLY A 18 -6.49 -8.00 -6.29
N ARG A 19 -6.28 -9.29 -6.05
CA ARG A 19 -5.07 -10.00 -6.46
C ARG A 19 -4.94 -10.00 -7.98
N GLN A 20 -3.71 -9.85 -8.47
CA GLN A 20 -3.35 -9.87 -9.91
C GLN A 20 -3.75 -8.62 -10.72
N ASN A 21 -4.10 -7.50 -10.08
CA ASN A 21 -4.20 -6.24 -10.81
C ASN A 21 -2.82 -5.84 -11.35
N LYS A 22 -2.60 -6.08 -12.65
CA LYS A 22 -1.31 -5.78 -13.33
C LYS A 22 -0.95 -4.30 -13.29
N ALA A 23 -1.93 -3.39 -13.15
CA ALA A 23 -1.66 -1.96 -13.00
C ALA A 23 -1.10 -1.60 -11.62
N ASN A 24 -1.29 -2.46 -10.61
CA ASN A 24 -0.86 -2.24 -9.23
C ASN A 24 0.20 -3.26 -8.76
N ILE A 25 0.75 -4.07 -9.67
CA ILE A 25 1.76 -5.08 -9.36
C ILE A 25 2.98 -4.84 -10.24
N THR A 26 4.10 -4.48 -9.59
CA THR A 26 5.41 -4.43 -10.22
C THR A 26 6.39 -5.36 -9.49
N PRO A 27 7.41 -5.91 -10.19
CA PRO A 27 8.40 -6.79 -9.57
C PRO A 27 9.04 -6.13 -8.36
N GLN A 28 9.21 -6.87 -7.26
CA GLN A 28 9.86 -6.37 -6.05
C GLN A 28 10.60 -7.51 -5.35
N SER A 29 11.79 -7.24 -4.80
CA SER A 29 12.52 -8.24 -4.04
C SER A 29 11.75 -8.67 -2.79
N PRO A 30 11.96 -9.91 -2.29
CA PRO A 30 11.33 -10.36 -1.05
C PRO A 30 11.65 -9.46 0.15
N ALA A 31 12.85 -8.86 0.20
CA ALA A 31 13.28 -7.96 1.26
C ALA A 31 12.47 -6.67 1.28
N SER A 32 12.25 -6.08 0.10
CA SER A 32 11.51 -4.82 -0.06
C SER A 32 10.00 -5.01 0.05
N ASN A 33 9.47 -6.21 -0.23
CA ASN A 33 8.05 -6.51 -0.13
C ASN A 33 7.63 -6.97 1.28
N ARG A 34 8.37 -7.90 1.90
CA ARG A 34 7.93 -8.61 3.11
C ARG A 34 8.25 -7.86 4.39
N ASN A 35 7.51 -8.20 5.45
CA ASN A 35 7.84 -7.84 6.83
C ASN A 35 8.17 -9.12 7.61
N SER A 36 9.36 -9.22 8.17
CA SER A 36 9.81 -10.31 9.04
C SER A 36 10.70 -9.75 10.15
N LYS A 37 11.23 -10.63 11.03
CA LYS A 37 12.21 -10.20 12.05
C LYS A 37 13.46 -9.57 11.43
N ASP A 38 13.84 -10.04 10.24
CA ASP A 38 15.08 -9.64 9.56
C ASP A 38 14.82 -8.65 8.40
N LEU A 39 13.57 -8.46 7.99
CA LEU A 39 13.19 -7.68 6.81
C LEU A 39 12.12 -6.65 7.17
N THR A 40 12.38 -5.38 6.85
CA THR A 40 11.41 -4.29 6.99
C THR A 40 11.10 -3.70 5.61
N GLY A 41 10.21 -4.38 4.88
CA GLY A 41 9.70 -3.94 3.59
C GLY A 41 8.34 -3.24 3.68
N GLN A 42 7.72 -3.06 2.51
CA GLN A 42 6.45 -2.38 2.29
C GLN A 42 5.33 -2.95 3.18
N ALA A 43 5.28 -4.28 3.35
CA ALA A 43 4.27 -4.93 4.17
C ALA A 43 4.22 -4.44 5.62
N LYS A 44 5.32 -3.92 6.19
CA LYS A 44 5.30 -3.36 7.56
C LYS A 44 4.33 -2.19 7.64
N PHE A 45 4.39 -1.30 6.66
CA PHE A 45 3.63 -0.07 6.61
C PHE A 45 2.18 -0.33 6.21
N GLU A 46 1.96 -1.26 5.28
CA GLU A 46 0.61 -1.74 4.92
C GLU A 46 -0.10 -2.40 6.10
N LEU A 47 0.60 -3.19 6.92
CA LEU A 47 0.03 -3.79 8.13
C LEU A 47 -0.31 -2.72 9.17
N GLN A 48 0.55 -1.70 9.37
CA GLN A 48 0.24 -0.58 10.27
C GLN A 48 -1.03 0.17 9.84
N ILE A 49 -1.20 0.42 8.54
CA ILE A 49 -2.41 1.00 7.98
C ILE A 49 -3.61 0.09 8.24
N SER A 50 -3.49 -1.21 7.92
CA SER A 50 -4.56 -2.19 8.12
C SER A 50 -5.03 -2.22 9.57
N ASP A 51 -4.11 -2.26 10.52
CA ASP A 51 -4.41 -2.29 11.95
C ASP A 51 -5.03 -0.98 12.44
N TYR A 52 -4.64 0.16 11.87
CA TYR A 52 -5.26 1.45 12.16
C TYR A 52 -6.71 1.54 11.63
N LEU A 53 -6.94 1.11 10.39
CA LEU A 53 -8.27 1.13 9.76
C LEU A 53 -9.25 0.15 10.42
N LYS A 54 -8.77 -0.96 10.98
CA LYS A 54 -9.63 -1.91 11.72
C LYS A 54 -10.16 -1.39 13.05
N LYS A 55 -9.55 -0.33 13.63
CA LYS A 55 -9.95 0.20 14.95
C LYS A 55 -11.27 0.97 14.93
N SER A 56 -11.62 1.59 13.80
CA SER A 56 -12.85 2.36 13.67
C SER A 56 -13.23 2.49 12.20
N ILE A 57 -14.54 2.49 11.91
CA ILE A 57 -15.07 2.74 10.57
C ILE A 57 -14.82 4.18 10.09
N ASP A 58 -14.62 5.11 11.03
CA ASP A 58 -14.32 6.52 10.75
C ASP A 58 -12.82 6.77 10.55
N SER A 59 -11.96 5.77 10.79
CA SER A 59 -10.52 5.87 10.56
C SER A 59 -10.24 6.13 9.08
N LYS A 60 -9.44 7.16 8.80
CA LYS A 60 -9.03 7.54 7.45
C LYS A 60 -7.52 7.69 7.38
N VAL A 61 -6.97 7.31 6.23
CA VAL A 61 -5.55 7.45 5.92
C VAL A 61 -5.41 7.93 4.48
N TYR A 62 -4.48 8.84 4.24
CA TYR A 62 -3.98 9.08 2.89
C TYR A 62 -2.73 8.23 2.70
N PHE A 63 -2.73 7.40 1.66
CA PHE A 63 -1.67 6.45 1.38
C PHE A 63 -1.22 6.58 -0.06
N GLU A 64 0.08 6.73 -0.26
CA GLU A 64 0.70 6.91 -1.56
C GLU A 64 1.92 6.01 -1.68
N ILE A 65 2.03 5.34 -2.82
CA ILE A 65 3.20 4.57 -3.22
C ILE A 65 3.66 5.09 -4.57
N GLU A 66 4.93 5.47 -4.64
CA GLU A 66 5.58 5.92 -5.85
C GLU A 66 6.75 4.99 -6.16
N GLU A 67 6.79 4.43 -7.37
CA GLU A 67 7.91 3.63 -7.83
C GLU A 67 8.99 4.52 -8.44
N LEU A 68 10.20 4.45 -7.91
CA LEU A 68 11.34 5.21 -8.41
C LEU A 68 12.12 4.35 -9.40
N ILE A 69 12.20 4.82 -10.64
CA ILE A 69 12.88 4.16 -11.76
C ILE A 69 13.86 5.15 -12.36
N ILE A 70 15.10 4.71 -12.60
CA ILE A 70 16.06 5.43 -13.43
C ILE A 70 16.31 4.58 -14.68
N ASP A 71 16.03 5.15 -15.85
CA ASP A 71 16.01 4.45 -17.14
C ASP A 71 15.12 3.19 -17.10
N THR A 72 15.72 2.02 -16.90
CA THR A 72 15.02 0.73 -16.77
C THR A 72 15.26 0.05 -15.41
N LEU A 73 16.03 0.69 -14.52
CA LEU A 73 16.38 0.15 -13.21
C LEU A 73 15.39 0.65 -12.15
N GLY A 74 14.60 -0.28 -11.60
CA GLY A 74 13.75 0.02 -10.45
C GLY A 74 14.59 0.15 -9.18
N LEU A 75 14.68 1.35 -8.63
CA LEU A 75 15.46 1.64 -7.43
C LEU A 75 14.75 1.21 -6.14
N GLY A 76 13.42 1.20 -6.17
CA GLY A 76 12.60 0.97 -4.99
C GLY A 76 11.31 1.78 -5.03
N ARG A 77 10.70 1.93 -3.86
CA ARG A 77 9.44 2.67 -3.72
C ARG A 77 9.54 3.70 -2.61
N ARG A 78 9.06 4.91 -2.88
CA ARG A 78 8.76 5.88 -1.83
C ARG A 78 7.34 5.62 -1.35
N ILE A 79 7.19 5.53 -0.03
CA ILE A 79 5.90 5.38 0.62
C ILE A 79 5.64 6.63 1.44
N TYR A 80 4.42 7.14 1.34
CA TYR A 80 3.93 8.17 2.21
C TYR A 80 2.58 7.84 2.80
N ILE A 81 2.46 8.16 4.08
CA ILE A 81 1.28 7.91 4.89
C ILE A 81 0.99 9.17 5.67
N HIS A 82 -0.17 9.77 5.40
CA HIS A 82 -0.72 10.83 6.23
C HIS A 82 -1.89 10.31 7.05
N TRP A 83 -1.81 10.54 8.36
CA TRP A 83 -2.82 10.08 9.30
C TRP A 83 -3.76 11.23 9.63
N PHE A 84 -5.07 11.03 9.45
CA PHE A 84 -6.09 11.97 9.93
C PHE A 84 -6.33 11.82 11.44
N ASN A 85 -5.26 11.63 12.21
CA ASN A 85 -5.24 11.49 13.66
C ASN A 85 -4.02 12.27 14.20
N HIS A 86 -4.30 13.28 15.03
CA HIS A 86 -3.31 14.23 15.56
C HIS A 86 -2.27 13.60 16.51
N GLU A 87 -2.51 12.37 16.99
CA GLU A 87 -1.56 11.64 17.85
C GLU A 87 -0.50 10.87 17.03
N LYS A 88 -0.66 10.78 15.70
CA LYS A 88 0.27 10.06 14.82
C LYS A 88 1.07 11.02 13.96
N CYS A 89 2.35 10.73 13.82
CA CYS A 89 3.20 11.41 12.86
C CYS A 89 3.05 10.77 11.48
N ASP A 90 3.07 11.60 10.44
CA ASP A 90 3.15 11.13 9.07
C ASP A 90 4.42 10.30 8.84
N ILE A 91 4.33 9.34 7.93
CA ILE A 91 5.45 8.48 7.54
C ILE A 91 5.82 8.86 6.12
N HIS A 92 7.10 9.18 5.89
CA HIS A 92 7.66 9.39 4.56
C HIS A 92 8.99 8.64 4.48
N ILE A 93 9.03 7.58 3.68
CA ILE A 93 10.18 6.67 3.62
C ILE A 93 10.49 6.26 2.19
N PHE A 94 11.72 5.84 1.98
CA PHE A 94 12.13 5.13 0.79
C PHE A 94 12.47 3.68 1.16
N ILE A 95 11.88 2.74 0.44
CA ILE A 95 12.18 1.31 0.54
C ILE A 95 13.02 0.95 -0.67
N PRO A 96 14.34 0.78 -0.51
CA PRO A 96 15.22 0.40 -1.61
C PRO A 96 14.84 -0.99 -2.10
N ASP A 97 15.06 -1.25 -3.38
CA ASP A 97 14.82 -2.54 -3.98
C ASP A 97 15.95 -2.92 -4.92
N SER A 98 16.67 -3.97 -4.57
CA SER A 98 17.70 -4.57 -5.40
C SER A 98 17.07 -5.71 -6.20
N ARG A 99 16.69 -5.41 -7.45
CA ARG A 99 16.09 -6.36 -8.41
C ARG A 99 17.09 -6.84 -9.42
#